data_AF-A0A383D6H8-F1
#
_entry.id   AF-A0A383D6H8-F1
#
_cell.length_a   1.000
_cell.length_b   1.000
_cell.length_c   1.000
_cell.angle_alpha   90.00
_cell.angle_beta   90.00
_cell.angle_gamma   90.00
#
_symmetry.space_group_name_H-M   'P 1'
#
loop_
_entity.id
_entity.type
_entity.pdbx_description
1 polymer ?
#
loop_
_entity_poly.entity_id
_entity_poly.type
_entity_poly.pdbx_seq_one_letter_code
_entity_poly.pdbx_strand_id
1 'polypeptide(L)'
;MTTTKTRIPMPARLATLTVLLAGSVAGLGAQKPPLERVNLPDGFRIEVYASGLEHPRSMVLSPNGTLFVGSRITPREIAQGAPPDAGQVYAVLDRDGDQRADEVITLTHGLNAPNGVAFRDDALYVAEISRILRYDDIETRL
;
A
#
# COMPACT_ATOMS: atom_id res chain seq x y z
N MET A 1 38.87 53.93 45.00
CA MET A 1 38.69 52.63 44.31
C MET A 1 37.21 52.51 43.98
N THR A 2 36.84 52.86 42.75
CA THR A 2 35.45 53.07 42.32
C THR A 2 35.11 52.04 41.26
N THR A 3 34.19 51.13 41.55
CA THR A 3 33.85 49.97 40.71
C THR A 3 32.70 50.32 39.76
N THR A 4 32.96 50.31 38.45
CA THR A 4 31.96 50.51 37.40
C THR A 4 31.16 49.22 37.16
N LYS A 5 29.85 49.26 37.37
CA LYS A 5 28.90 48.16 37.17
C LYS A 5 28.34 48.21 35.74
N THR A 6 28.82 47.35 34.85
CA THR A 6 28.31 47.18 33.47
C THR A 6 26.93 46.52 33.49
N ARG A 7 25.93 47.16 32.87
CA ARG A 7 24.58 46.58 32.65
C ARG A 7 24.60 45.75 31.37
N ILE A 8 24.12 44.51 31.45
CA ILE A 8 23.88 43.64 30.30
C ILE A 8 22.47 43.95 29.76
N PRO A 9 22.27 44.22 28.45
CA PRO A 9 20.94 44.37 27.88
C PRO A 9 20.30 43.00 27.58
N MET A 10 18.99 42.90 27.80
CA MET A 10 18.13 41.74 27.56
C MET A 10 18.03 41.42 26.05
N PRO A 11 18.01 40.15 25.61
CA PRO A 11 17.77 39.83 24.20
C PRO A 11 16.30 40.08 23.82
N ALA A 12 16.10 40.78 22.70
CA ALA A 12 14.82 41.01 22.07
C ALA A 12 14.16 39.69 21.67
N ARG A 13 12.84 39.57 21.91
CA ARG A 13 12.03 38.41 21.52
C ARG A 13 11.95 38.34 20.00
N LEU A 14 12.54 37.28 19.44
CA LEU A 14 12.42 36.93 18.02
C LEU A 14 11.00 36.41 17.76
N ALA A 15 10.23 37.12 16.95
CA ALA A 15 8.94 36.65 16.47
C ALA A 15 9.17 35.65 15.32
N THR A 16 8.83 34.39 15.54
CA THR A 16 8.92 33.34 14.52
C THR A 16 7.78 33.52 13.52
N LEU A 17 8.12 33.85 12.27
CA LEU A 17 7.18 33.88 11.15
C LEU A 17 7.03 32.46 10.60
N THR A 18 5.97 31.76 10.99
CA THR A 18 5.63 30.44 10.43
C THR A 18 4.99 30.62 9.06
N VAL A 19 5.73 30.35 8.00
CA VAL A 19 5.18 30.22 6.64
C VAL A 19 4.52 28.84 6.55
N LEU A 20 3.18 28.80 6.52
CA LEU A 20 2.45 27.60 6.12
C LEU A 20 2.57 27.46 4.59
N LEU A 21 3.51 26.62 4.15
CA LEU A 21 3.56 26.18 2.77
C LEU A 21 2.48 25.10 2.59
N ALA A 22 1.28 25.53 2.19
CA ALA A 22 0.23 24.62 1.74
C ALA A 22 0.63 24.03 0.37
N GLY A 23 1.55 23.07 0.39
CA GLY A 23 1.88 22.30 -0.80
C GLY A 23 0.71 21.40 -1.15
N SER A 24 0.02 21.70 -2.24
CA SER A 24 -0.93 20.78 -2.85
C SER A 24 -0.18 19.51 -3.26
N VAL A 25 -0.31 18.45 -2.48
CA VAL A 25 0.06 17.11 -2.95
C VAL A 25 -1.00 16.74 -3.98
N ALA A 26 -0.76 17.11 -5.23
CA ALA A 26 -1.54 16.61 -6.34
C ALA A 26 -1.39 15.09 -6.30
N GLY A 27 -2.45 14.40 -5.87
CA GLY A 27 -2.49 12.95 -5.87
C GLY A 27 -2.10 12.47 -7.25
N LEU A 28 -1.03 11.69 -7.33
CA LEU A 28 -0.74 10.85 -8.50
C LEU A 28 -1.88 9.85 -8.60
N GLY A 29 -3.02 10.28 -9.15
CA GLY A 29 -4.14 9.41 -9.43
C GLY A 29 -3.63 8.27 -10.30
N ALA A 30 -3.87 7.04 -9.88
CA ALA A 30 -3.51 5.86 -10.66
C ALA A 30 -4.01 6.05 -12.10
N GLN A 31 -3.09 6.09 -13.05
CA GLN A 31 -3.45 6.31 -14.45
C GLN A 31 -4.35 5.15 -14.90
N LYS A 32 -5.53 5.46 -15.46
CA LYS A 32 -6.45 4.43 -15.94
C LYS A 32 -5.72 3.55 -16.98
N PRO A 33 -5.69 2.22 -16.81
CA PRO A 33 -5.03 1.33 -17.76
C PRO A 33 -5.64 1.49 -19.16
N PRO A 34 -4.84 1.43 -20.23
CA PRO A 34 -5.33 1.57 -21.60
C PRO A 34 -5.99 0.26 -22.08
N LEU A 35 -7.13 -0.09 -21.48
CA LEU A 35 -7.86 -1.34 -21.75
C LEU A 35 -8.31 -1.44 -23.22
N GLU A 36 -8.54 -0.32 -23.88
CA GLU A 36 -8.88 -0.22 -25.30
C GLU A 36 -7.79 -0.78 -26.25
N ARG A 37 -6.57 -0.98 -25.74
CA ARG A 37 -5.46 -1.58 -26.49
C ARG A 37 -5.43 -3.11 -26.39
N VAL A 38 -6.30 -3.72 -25.59
CA VAL A 38 -6.39 -5.17 -25.42
C VAL A 38 -7.41 -5.72 -26.41
N ASN A 39 -6.96 -6.60 -27.31
CA ASN A 39 -7.86 -7.31 -28.21
C ASN A 39 -8.50 -8.50 -27.48
N LEU A 40 -9.83 -8.51 -27.41
CA LEU A 40 -10.61 -9.56 -26.79
C LEU A 40 -11.34 -10.39 -27.85
N PRO A 41 -11.55 -11.70 -27.64
CA PRO A 41 -12.45 -12.49 -28.45
C PRO A 41 -13.90 -11.97 -28.35
N ASP A 42 -14.71 -12.29 -29.35
CA ASP A 42 -16.14 -11.93 -29.34
C ASP A 42 -16.84 -12.47 -28.09
N GLY A 43 -17.71 -11.65 -27.50
CA GLY A 43 -18.45 -11.98 -26.28
C GLY A 43 -17.70 -11.74 -24.97
N PHE A 44 -16.44 -11.29 -25.00
CA PHE A 44 -15.68 -10.92 -23.81
C PHE A 44 -15.66 -9.41 -23.56
N ARG A 45 -15.64 -9.03 -22.28
CA ARG A 45 -15.46 -7.65 -21.79
C ARG A 45 -14.38 -7.65 -20.70
N ILE A 46 -13.61 -6.57 -20.63
CA ILE A 46 -12.69 -6.31 -19.51
C ILE A 46 -13.01 -4.96 -18.88
N GLU A 47 -12.89 -4.90 -17.56
CA GLU A 47 -12.99 -3.68 -16.77
C GLU A 47 -11.92 -3.71 -15.66
N VAL A 48 -11.62 -2.56 -15.06
CA VAL A 48 -10.74 -2.51 -13.89
C VAL A 48 -11.53 -2.97 -12.67
N TYR A 49 -11.10 -4.05 -12.02
CA TYR A 49 -11.72 -4.57 -10.80
C TYR A 49 -11.33 -3.76 -9.55
N ALA A 50 -10.03 -3.52 -9.36
CA ALA A 50 -9.47 -2.76 -8.24
C ALA A 50 -8.26 -1.92 -8.69
N SER A 51 -7.94 -0.87 -7.95
CA SER A 51 -6.77 -0.01 -8.21
C SER A 51 -6.09 0.40 -6.89
N GLY A 52 -4.90 0.99 -6.97
CA GLY A 52 -4.16 1.44 -5.77
C GLY A 52 -3.35 0.36 -5.04
N LEU A 53 -3.26 -0.86 -5.59
CA LEU A 53 -2.37 -1.89 -5.08
C LEU A 53 -0.93 -1.62 -5.53
N GLU A 54 0.04 -1.78 -4.63
CA GLU A 54 1.46 -1.66 -4.98
C GLU A 54 1.95 -2.98 -5.58
N HIS A 55 2.38 -2.94 -6.85
CA HIS A 55 2.98 -4.08 -7.55
C HIS A 55 2.24 -5.42 -7.35
N PRO A 56 0.92 -5.48 -7.63
CA PRO A 56 0.14 -6.70 -7.42
C PRO A 56 0.69 -7.87 -8.25
N ARG A 57 0.68 -9.06 -7.66
CA ARG A 57 1.23 -10.29 -8.24
C ARG A 57 0.19 -11.40 -8.27
N SER A 58 0.45 -12.52 -7.59
CA SER A 58 -0.47 -13.65 -7.58
C SER A 58 -1.74 -13.27 -6.82
N MET A 59 -2.86 -13.86 -7.21
CA MET A 59 -4.14 -13.64 -6.59
C MET A 59 -4.88 -14.96 -6.39
N VAL A 60 -5.71 -15.04 -5.34
CA VAL A 60 -6.58 -16.19 -5.07
C VAL A 60 -7.92 -15.68 -4.54
N LEU A 61 -9.01 -16.18 -5.13
CA LEU A 61 -10.37 -15.90 -4.69
C LEU A 61 -10.79 -16.96 -3.66
N SER A 62 -11.22 -16.54 -2.47
CA SER A 62 -11.78 -17.45 -1.47
C SER A 62 -13.21 -17.87 -1.84
N PRO A 63 -13.73 -18.97 -1.26
CA PRO A 63 -15.14 -19.33 -1.40
C PRO A 63 -16.12 -18.25 -0.93
N ASN A 64 -15.70 -17.38 -0.01
CA ASN A 64 -16.49 -16.26 0.51
C ASN A 64 -16.41 -14.99 -0.35
N GLY A 65 -15.66 -15.02 -1.47
CA GLY A 65 -15.57 -13.91 -2.41
C GLY A 65 -14.45 -12.91 -2.13
N THR A 66 -13.65 -13.12 -1.09
CA THR A 66 -12.46 -12.28 -0.83
C THR A 66 -11.37 -12.57 -1.85
N LEU A 67 -10.93 -11.56 -2.59
CA LEU A 67 -9.77 -11.69 -3.47
C LEU A 67 -8.49 -11.31 -2.70
N PHE A 68 -7.68 -12.30 -2.36
CA PHE A 68 -6.36 -12.06 -1.77
C PHE A 68 -5.33 -11.81 -2.86
N VAL A 69 -4.48 -10.80 -2.67
CA VAL A 69 -3.47 -10.39 -3.67
C VAL A 69 -2.12 -10.21 -2.99
N GLY A 70 -1.12 -10.98 -3.43
CA GLY A 70 0.27 -10.79 -3.03
C GLY A 70 0.93 -9.65 -3.79
N SER A 71 2.05 -9.14 -3.28
CA SER A 71 2.82 -8.09 -3.94
C SER A 71 4.29 -8.47 -4.15
N ARG A 72 5.02 -7.59 -4.84
CA ARG A 72 6.47 -7.70 -4.99
C ARG A 72 7.13 -6.34 -4.82
N ILE A 73 8.30 -6.33 -4.19
CA ILE A 73 9.22 -5.19 -4.25
C ILE A 73 10.15 -5.35 -5.46
N THR A 74 10.30 -4.28 -6.24
CA THR A 74 11.15 -4.27 -7.43
C THR A 74 12.59 -3.89 -7.08
N PRO A 75 13.60 -4.38 -7.84
CA PRO A 75 14.99 -3.93 -7.67
C PRO A 75 15.17 -2.41 -7.79
N ARG A 76 14.32 -1.75 -8.59
CA ARG A 76 14.33 -0.30 -8.75
C ARG A 76 13.92 0.42 -7.47
N GLU A 77 12.88 -0.05 -6.79
CA GLU A 77 12.45 0.54 -5.52
C GLU A 77 13.50 0.35 -4.44
N ILE A 78 14.13 -0.83 -4.38
CA ILE A 78 15.25 -1.08 -3.44
C ILE A 78 16.41 -0.12 -3.74
N ALA A 79 16.77 0.06 -5.02
CA ALA A 79 17.79 1.02 -5.42
C ALA A 79 17.42 2.48 -5.11
N GLN A 80 16.13 2.78 -4.94
CA GLN A 80 15.60 4.09 -4.53
C GLN A 80 15.46 4.24 -3.00
N GLY A 81 15.89 3.23 -2.23
CA GLY A 81 15.91 3.26 -0.77
C GLY A 81 14.72 2.59 -0.10
N ALA A 82 13.84 1.90 -0.84
CA ALA A 82 12.82 1.07 -0.22
C ALA A 82 13.46 -0.12 0.51
N PRO A 83 13.01 -0.43 1.74
CA PRO A 83 13.52 -1.59 2.45
C PRO A 83 13.08 -2.88 1.72
N PRO A 84 13.92 -3.95 1.73
CA PRO A 84 13.65 -5.17 0.96
C PRO A 84 12.39 -5.91 1.44
N ASP A 85 11.95 -5.65 2.66
CA ASP A 85 10.75 -6.16 3.31
C ASP A 85 9.55 -5.19 3.23
N ALA A 86 9.51 -4.27 2.27
CA ALA A 86 8.35 -3.39 2.08
C ALA A 86 7.12 -4.07 1.45
N GLY A 87 7.15 -5.39 1.21
CA GLY A 87 6.06 -6.12 0.57
C GLY A 87 4.78 -6.17 1.41
N GLN A 88 3.65 -6.28 0.72
CA GLN A 88 2.30 -6.22 1.27
C GLN A 88 1.46 -7.39 0.75
N VAL A 89 0.44 -7.77 1.50
CA VAL A 89 -0.66 -8.64 1.01
C VAL A 89 -1.97 -7.93 1.25
N TYR A 90 -2.85 -7.98 0.27
CA TYR A 90 -4.13 -7.30 0.28
C TYR A 90 -5.30 -8.29 0.34
N ALA A 91 -6.38 -7.90 0.99
CA ALA A 91 -7.72 -8.42 0.75
C ALA A 91 -8.51 -7.38 -0.04
N VAL A 92 -9.09 -7.79 -1.15
CA VAL A 92 -9.91 -6.94 -2.03
C VAL A 92 -11.34 -7.45 -1.97
N LEU A 93 -12.25 -6.59 -1.54
CA LEU A 93 -13.62 -6.93 -1.15
C LEU A 93 -14.62 -6.30 -2.11
N ASP A 94 -15.56 -7.12 -2.58
CA ASP A 94 -16.77 -6.73 -3.29
C ASP A 94 -17.95 -7.07 -2.35
N ARG A 95 -18.52 -6.05 -1.72
CA ARG A 95 -19.54 -6.16 -0.67
C ARG A 95 -20.95 -6.16 -1.28
N ASP A 96 -21.14 -5.55 -2.44
CA ASP A 96 -22.45 -5.42 -3.09
C ASP A 96 -22.67 -6.41 -4.26
N GLY A 97 -21.62 -7.12 -4.67
CA GLY A 97 -21.66 -8.18 -5.69
C GLY A 97 -21.73 -7.63 -7.11
N ASP A 98 -21.40 -6.36 -7.36
CA ASP A 98 -21.42 -5.74 -8.68
C ASP A 98 -20.20 -6.07 -9.56
N GLN A 99 -19.29 -6.91 -9.04
CA GLN A 99 -18.01 -7.27 -9.66
C GLN A 99 -17.02 -6.11 -9.74
N ARG A 100 -17.07 -5.18 -8.79
CA ARG A 100 -16.07 -4.16 -8.55
C ARG A 100 -15.65 -4.19 -7.09
N ALA A 101 -14.39 -3.86 -6.83
CA ALA A 101 -13.91 -3.76 -5.46
C ALA A 101 -14.44 -2.50 -4.79
N ASP A 102 -15.11 -2.67 -3.65
CA ASP A 102 -15.51 -1.60 -2.74
C ASP A 102 -14.37 -1.18 -1.81
N GLU A 103 -13.55 -2.15 -1.41
CA GLU A 103 -12.55 -1.96 -0.37
C GLU A 103 -11.28 -2.77 -0.66
N VAL A 104 -10.13 -2.16 -0.38
CA VAL A 104 -8.81 -2.81 -0.40
C VAL A 104 -8.19 -2.67 0.98
N ILE A 105 -8.06 -3.79 1.70
CA ILE A 105 -7.45 -3.85 3.02
C ILE A 105 -6.02 -4.37 2.87
N THR A 106 -5.03 -3.64 3.38
CA THR A 106 -3.69 -4.22 3.57
C THR A 106 -3.69 -5.10 4.81
N LEU A 107 -3.44 -6.40 4.62
CA LEU A 107 -3.43 -7.40 5.70
C LEU A 107 -2.13 -7.42 6.49
N THR A 108 -1.02 -7.13 5.82
CA THR A 108 0.32 -7.25 6.37
C THR A 108 1.29 -6.33 5.62
N HIS A 109 2.30 -5.86 6.36
CA HIS A 109 3.43 -5.11 5.87
C HIS A 109 4.71 -5.82 6.34
N GLY A 110 5.88 -5.41 5.85
CA GLY A 110 7.14 -5.96 6.38
C GLY A 110 7.48 -7.33 5.79
N LEU A 111 6.92 -7.68 4.62
CA LEU A 111 7.19 -8.96 3.99
C LEU A 111 8.21 -8.84 2.85
N ASN A 112 9.13 -9.80 2.79
CA ASN A 112 10.13 -9.96 1.75
C ASN A 112 9.51 -10.59 0.48
N ALA A 113 9.00 -9.70 -0.37
CA ALA A 113 8.40 -10.02 -1.67
C ALA A 113 7.34 -11.14 -1.60
N PRO A 114 6.20 -10.92 -0.91
CA PRO A 114 5.13 -11.90 -0.72
C PRO A 114 4.32 -12.12 -2.01
N ASN A 115 4.95 -12.74 -3.00
CA ASN A 115 4.41 -12.85 -4.36
C ASN A 115 3.28 -13.88 -4.45
N GLY A 116 3.45 -15.03 -3.79
CA GLY A 116 2.51 -16.15 -3.86
C GLY A 116 1.47 -16.07 -2.75
N VAL A 117 0.20 -16.26 -3.11
CA VAL A 117 -0.91 -16.43 -2.16
C VAL A 117 -1.75 -17.65 -2.54
N ALA A 118 -2.22 -18.38 -1.56
CA ALA A 118 -3.16 -19.50 -1.74
C ALA A 118 -4.13 -19.56 -0.56
N PHE A 119 -5.37 -19.92 -0.82
CA PHE A 119 -6.40 -20.06 0.21
C PHE A 119 -6.82 -21.53 0.30
N ARG A 120 -6.83 -22.07 1.51
CA ARG A 120 -7.23 -23.46 1.77
C ARG A 120 -7.61 -23.65 3.23
N ASP A 121 -8.72 -24.36 3.46
CA ASP A 121 -9.18 -24.77 4.79
C ASP A 121 -9.22 -23.58 5.76
N ASP A 122 -9.89 -22.50 5.33
CA ASP A 122 -10.05 -21.20 6.04
C ASP A 122 -8.76 -20.43 6.35
N ALA A 123 -7.62 -20.90 5.83
CA ALA A 123 -6.32 -20.27 6.00
C ALA A 123 -5.80 -19.63 4.70
N LEU A 124 -5.17 -18.46 4.84
CA LEU A 124 -4.36 -17.83 3.81
C LEU A 124 -2.89 -18.24 3.98
N TYR A 125 -2.31 -18.76 2.92
CA TYR A 125 -0.90 -19.06 2.80
C TYR A 125 -0.23 -17.98 1.98
N VAL A 126 0.88 -17.44 2.48
CA VAL A 126 1.66 -16.37 1.82
C VAL A 126 3.10 -16.82 1.66
N ALA A 127 3.59 -16.84 0.43
CA ALA A 127 4.95 -17.23 0.09
C ALA A 127 5.86 -16.00 -0.10
N GLU A 128 6.82 -15.86 0.80
CA GLU A 128 7.98 -14.97 0.68
C GLU A 128 9.17 -15.72 0.08
N ILE A 129 10.27 -15.02 -0.23
CA ILE A 129 11.48 -15.63 -0.82
C ILE A 129 12.02 -16.81 0.02
N SER A 130 11.89 -16.76 1.36
CA SER A 130 12.56 -17.70 2.27
C SER A 130 11.63 -18.48 3.21
N ARG A 131 10.31 -18.26 3.15
CA ARG A 131 9.35 -18.94 4.03
C ARG A 131 7.93 -18.87 3.47
N ILE A 132 7.08 -19.76 3.98
CA ILE A 132 5.63 -19.68 3.80
C ILE A 132 5.02 -19.33 5.15
N LEU A 133 4.25 -18.25 5.18
CA LEU A 133 3.43 -17.84 6.32
C LEU A 133 2.04 -18.44 6.14
N ARG A 134 1.39 -18.76 7.27
CA ARG A 134 0.02 -19.23 7.32
C ARG A 134 -0.76 -18.34 8.28
N TYR A 135 -1.90 -17.83 7.81
CA TYR A 135 -2.83 -17.05 8.60
C TYR A 135 -4.14 -17.82 8.67
N ASP A 136 -4.41 -18.40 9.84
CA ASP A 136 -5.67 -19.10 10.11
C ASP A 136 -6.83 -18.11 10.25
N ASP A 137 -8.03 -18.57 9.86
CA ASP A 137 -9.30 -17.85 9.99
C ASP A 137 -9.23 -16.41 9.49
N ILE A 138 -8.47 -16.17 8.42
CA ILE A 138 -8.07 -14.84 7.96
C ILE A 138 -9.27 -13.91 7.72
N GLU A 139 -10.37 -14.48 7.21
CA GLU A 139 -11.58 -13.74 6.84
C GLU A 139 -12.40 -13.28 8.06
N THR A 140 -12.19 -13.87 9.23
CA THR A 140 -12.85 -13.43 10.49
C THR A 140 -12.33 -12.07 10.99
N ARG A 141 -11.33 -11.50 10.31
CA ARG A 141 -10.62 -10.28 10.70
C ARG A 141 -10.70 -9.19 9.63
N LEU A 142 -11.62 -9.31 8.67
CA LEU A 142 -11.88 -8.39 7.55
C LEU A 142 -13.16 -7.56 7.74
#